data_AF-A0A4Z1DIB9-F1
#
_entry.id   AF-A0A4Z1DIB9-F1
#
_cell.length_a   1.000
_cell.length_b   1.000
_cell.length_c   1.000
_cell.angle_alpha   90.00
_cell.angle_beta   90.00
_cell.angle_gamma   90.00
#
_symmetry.space_group_name_H-M   'P 1'
#
loop_
_entity.id
_entity.type
_entity.pdbx_description
1 polymer ?
#
loop_
_entity_poly.entity_id
_entity_poly.type
_entity_poly.pdbx_seq_one_letter_code
_entity_poly.pdbx_strand_id
1 'polypeptide(L)'
;MLANLQRNNPHLTLERRDEGREGDWYIQVWFRDNNTYQLEYRDGVPAEHFQTLTVSQDKVLQALLSWAAGKSDWSEGFMWNNIGHMFASPTPEDEDKPTS
;
A
#
# COMPACT_ATOMS: atom_id res chain seq x y z
N MET A 1 10.40 -13.65 9.13
CA MET A 1 10.98 -14.14 7.86
C MET A 1 9.87 -14.06 6.80
N LEU A 2 10.02 -13.29 5.73
CA LEU A 2 9.07 -13.23 4.60
C LEU A 2 9.30 -14.40 3.63
N ALA A 3 9.19 -15.63 4.12
CA ALA A 3 9.74 -16.82 3.44
C ALA A 3 9.13 -17.13 2.05
N ASN A 4 8.02 -16.49 1.67
CA ASN A 4 7.26 -16.79 0.45
C ASN A 4 7.15 -15.62 -0.55
N LEU A 5 7.78 -14.46 -0.29
CA LEU A 5 7.90 -13.40 -1.30
C LEU A 5 9.05 -13.77 -2.25
N GLN A 6 8.68 -14.42 -3.34
CA GLN A 6 9.60 -14.97 -4.34
C GLN A 6 9.04 -14.68 -5.73
N ARG A 7 9.83 -14.83 -6.80
CA ARG A 7 9.38 -14.51 -8.17
C ARG A 7 8.09 -15.25 -8.60
N ASN A 8 7.81 -16.41 -8.02
CA ASN A 8 6.60 -17.21 -8.28
C ASN A 8 5.39 -16.83 -7.41
N ASN A 9 5.59 -16.08 -6.33
CA ASN A 9 4.54 -15.50 -5.50
C ASN A 9 5.00 -14.12 -5.00
N PRO A 10 5.00 -13.11 -5.88
CA PRO A 10 5.72 -11.87 -5.62
C PRO A 10 4.93 -10.90 -4.77
N HIS A 11 3.72 -11.24 -4.31
CA HIS A 11 2.87 -10.31 -3.57
C HIS A 11 2.31 -10.93 -2.29
N LEU A 12 2.09 -10.08 -1.29
CA LEU A 12 1.41 -10.42 -0.04
C LEU A 12 0.58 -9.22 0.40
N THR A 13 -0.66 -9.46 0.81
CA THR A 13 -1.57 -8.44 1.34
C THR A 13 -2.08 -8.88 2.71
N LEU A 14 -2.04 -7.96 3.68
CA LEU A 14 -2.68 -8.10 4.97
C LEU A 14 -3.84 -7.11 5.02
N GLU A 15 -5.04 -7.59 5.32
CA GLU A 15 -6.25 -6.79 5.45
C GLU A 15 -6.72 -6.79 6.91
N ARG A 16 -7.16 -5.64 7.41
CA ARG A 16 -7.95 -5.56 8.65
C ARG A 16 -9.41 -5.68 8.28
N ARG A 17 -10.08 -6.66 8.88
CA ARG A 17 -11.52 -6.84 8.78
C ARG A 17 -12.12 -6.56 10.15
N ASP A 18 -12.44 -5.30 10.39
CA ASP A 18 -13.20 -4.89 11.56
C ASP A 18 -14.69 -4.99 11.19
N GLU A 19 -15.47 -5.78 11.95
CA GLU A 19 -16.92 -5.90 11.73
C GLU A 19 -17.60 -4.52 11.81
N GLY A 20 -18.34 -4.13 10.77
CA GLY A 20 -19.10 -2.88 10.74
C GLY A 20 -18.32 -1.63 10.30
N ARG A 21 -17.04 -1.76 9.91
CA ARG A 21 -16.24 -0.65 9.39
C ARG A 21 -16.28 -0.64 7.87
N GLU A 22 -16.89 0.39 7.27
CA GLU A 22 -16.86 0.61 5.83
C GLU A 22 -15.50 1.17 5.39
N GLY A 23 -14.86 0.53 4.43
CA GLY A 23 -13.58 0.96 3.85
C GLY A 23 -12.55 -0.16 3.78
N ASP A 24 -11.43 0.15 3.14
CA ASP A 24 -10.33 -0.78 2.87
C ASP A 24 -9.10 -0.40 3.72
N TRP A 25 -8.79 -1.22 4.73
CA TRP A 25 -7.55 -1.09 5.50
C TRP A 25 -6.63 -2.26 5.20
N TYR A 26 -5.59 -2.00 4.41
CA TYR A 26 -4.61 -3.02 4.08
C TYR A 26 -3.20 -2.46 4.04
N ILE A 27 -2.24 -3.36 4.18
CA ILE A 27 -0.85 -3.18 3.77
C ILE A 27 -0.49 -4.31 2.81
N GLN A 28 0.10 -3.98 1.67
CA GLN A 28 0.53 -4.95 0.68
C GLN A 28 1.98 -4.72 0.30
N VAL A 29 2.67 -5.80 -0.05
CA VAL A 29 4.02 -5.76 -0.58
C VAL A 29 4.07 -6.52 -1.90
N TRP A 30 4.80 -5.97 -2.86
CA TRP A 30 5.19 -6.62 -4.10
C TRP A 30 6.72 -6.62 -4.24
N PHE A 31 7.32 -7.79 -4.37
CA PHE A 31 8.70 -7.96 -4.81
C PHE A 31 8.80 -7.84 -6.34
N ARG A 32 9.39 -6.73 -6.81
CA ARG A 32 9.55 -6.37 -8.23
C ARG A 32 10.74 -7.09 -8.86
N ASP A 33 10.73 -7.19 -10.20
CA ASP A 33 11.78 -7.85 -10.98
C ASP A 33 13.16 -7.19 -10.85
N ASN A 34 13.20 -5.90 -10.49
CA ASN A 34 14.42 -5.14 -10.24
C ASN A 34 14.95 -5.30 -8.79
N ASN A 35 14.58 -6.38 -8.10
CA ASN A 35 14.97 -6.67 -6.71
C ASN A 35 14.56 -5.58 -5.70
N THR A 36 13.51 -4.83 -5.99
CA THR A 36 12.95 -3.80 -5.09
C THR A 36 11.63 -4.28 -4.52
N TYR A 37 11.36 -3.96 -3.26
CA TYR A 37 10.05 -4.09 -2.64
C TYR A 37 9.25 -2.82 -2.86
N GLN A 38 8.07 -2.98 -3.42
CA GLN A 38 7.03 -1.97 -3.38
C GLN A 38 6.11 -2.27 -2.21
N LEU A 39 6.03 -1.35 -1.26
CA LEU A 39 5.12 -1.44 -0.13
C LEU A 39 4.04 -0.38 -0.32
N GLU A 40 2.79 -0.79 -0.16
CA GLU A 40 1.64 0.10 -0.23
C GLU A 40 0.73 -0.13 0.95
N TYR A 41 -0.02 0.90 1.34
CA TYR A 41 -1.12 0.74 2.26
C TYR A 41 -2.29 1.63 1.85
N ARG A 42 -3.48 1.24 2.30
CA ARG A 42 -4.69 2.05 2.21
C ARG A 42 -5.27 2.27 3.60
N ASP A 43 -5.65 3.51 3.86
CA ASP A 43 -6.29 3.93 5.11
C ASP A 43 -7.78 4.25 4.87
N GLY A 44 -8.56 3.20 4.63
CA GLY A 44 -10.01 3.25 4.53
C GLY A 44 -10.54 3.65 3.16
N VAL A 45 -10.06 4.75 2.58
CA VAL A 45 -10.59 5.30 1.33
C VAL A 45 -9.56 5.29 0.19
N PRO A 46 -10.00 5.25 -1.09
CA PRO A 46 -9.08 5.25 -2.23
C PRO A 46 -8.13 6.45 -2.29
N ALA A 47 -8.55 7.63 -1.82
CA ALA A 47 -7.73 8.83 -1.78
C ALA A 47 -6.57 8.74 -0.76
N GLU A 48 -6.72 7.89 0.27
CA GLU A 48 -5.71 7.63 1.30
C GLU A 48 -4.93 6.36 0.98
N HIS A 49 -4.33 6.33 -0.20
CA HIS A 49 -3.51 5.22 -0.69
C HIS A 49 -2.09 5.69 -0.92
N PHE A 50 -1.15 5.02 -0.28
CA PHE A 50 0.25 5.42 -0.24
C PHE A 50 1.17 4.32 -0.72
N GLN A 51 2.29 4.70 -1.32
CA GLN A 51 3.30 3.80 -1.86
C GLN A 51 4.71 4.26 -1.49
N THR A 52 5.58 3.30 -1.23
CA THR A 52 7.03 3.50 -1.15
C THR A 52 7.78 2.36 -1.84
N LEU A 53 9.04 2.62 -2.18
CA LEU A 53 9.96 1.65 -2.76
C LEU A 53 11.18 1.49 -1.83
N THR A 54 11.60 0.27 -1.61
CA THR A 54 12.80 -0.02 -0.80
C THR A 54 13.50 -1.29 -1.26
N VAL A 55 14.81 -1.36 -1.05
CA VAL A 55 15.59 -2.60 -1.22
C VAL A 55 15.73 -3.38 0.10
N SER A 56 15.29 -2.81 1.23
CA SER A 56 15.47 -3.42 2.54
C SER A 56 14.31 -4.34 2.91
N GLN A 57 14.58 -5.65 2.85
CA GLN A 57 13.62 -6.67 3.28
C GLN A 57 13.27 -6.54 4.78
N ASP A 58 14.25 -6.18 5.62
CA ASP A 58 14.03 -6.02 7.06
C ASP A 58 13.07 -4.89 7.38
N LYS A 59 13.19 -3.74 6.70
CA LYS A 59 12.24 -2.64 6.85
C LYS A 59 10.82 -3.06 6.48
N VAL A 60 10.67 -3.81 5.38
CA VAL A 60 9.36 -4.35 4.95
C VAL A 60 8.79 -5.30 6.00
N LEU A 61 9.59 -6.23 6.49
CA LEU A 61 9.16 -7.18 7.52
C LEU A 61 8.71 -6.46 8.80
N GLN A 62 9.47 -5.47 9.27
CA GLN A 62 9.13 -4.72 10.48
C GLN A 62 7.84 -3.91 10.30
N ALA A 63 7.63 -3.29 9.13
CA ALA A 63 6.40 -2.56 8.83
C ALA A 63 5.18 -3.49 8.83
N LEU A 64 5.27 -4.64 8.14
CA LEU A 64 4.17 -5.61 8.10
C LEU A 64 3.79 -6.14 9.49
N LEU A 65 4.79 -6.51 10.30
CA LEU A 65 4.56 -7.01 11.66
C LEU A 65 3.98 -5.92 12.58
N SER A 66 4.50 -4.69 12.50
CA SER A 66 4.04 -3.58 13.34
C SER A 66 2.65 -3.09 12.93
N TRP A 67 2.35 -3.10 11.63
CA TRP A 67 1.00 -2.82 11.11
C TRP A 67 0.01 -3.87 11.58
N ALA A 68 0.35 -5.16 11.49
CA ALA A 68 -0.49 -6.25 11.98
C ALA A 68 -0.71 -6.17 13.50
N ALA A 69 0.29 -5.71 14.26
CA ALA A 69 0.21 -5.50 15.70
C ALA A 69 -0.49 -4.20 16.12
N GLY A 70 -0.90 -3.34 15.19
CA GLY A 70 -1.61 -2.10 15.53
C GLY A 70 -0.74 -0.96 16.06
N LYS A 71 0.59 -1.03 15.92
CA LYS A 71 1.49 0.01 16.45
C LYS A 71 1.44 1.28 15.61
N SER A 72 1.53 2.48 16.18
CA SER A 72 1.47 3.73 15.40
C SER A 72 2.72 4.04 14.56
N ASP A 73 3.86 3.40 14.88
CA ASP A 73 5.17 3.65 14.28
C ASP A 73 5.47 2.78 13.04
N TRP A 74 4.54 1.93 12.60
CA TRP A 74 4.79 0.97 11.51
C TRP A 74 5.17 1.62 10.18
N SER A 75 4.77 2.88 9.96
CA SER A 75 5.02 3.64 8.74
C SER A 75 6.30 4.47 8.79
N GLU A 76 6.95 4.56 9.95
CA GLU A 76 8.17 5.34 10.14
C GLU A 76 9.35 4.74 9.36
N GLY A 77 10.28 5.60 8.93
CA GLY A 77 11.48 5.17 8.21
C GLY A 77 11.30 4.91 6.71
N PHE A 78 10.13 5.24 6.17
CA PHE A 78 9.83 5.32 4.74
C PHE A 78 9.46 6.75 4.32
N MET A 79 9.71 7.06 3.05
CA MET A 79 9.12 8.21 2.38
C MET A 79 7.94 7.71 1.55
N TRP A 80 6.74 8.07 1.97
CA TRP A 80 5.49 7.65 1.34
C TRP A 80 5.05 8.67 0.31
N ASN A 81 4.64 8.18 -0.85
CA ASN A 81 4.00 8.97 -1.89
C ASN A 81 2.51 8.65 -1.88
N ASN A 82 1.66 9.66 -1.76
CA ASN A 82 0.22 9.47 -1.95
C ASN A 82 -0.07 9.25 -3.44
N ILE A 83 -0.64 8.08 -3.76
CA ILE A 83 -1.06 7.66 -5.10
C ILE A 83 -2.59 7.56 -5.23
N GLY A 84 -3.34 8.02 -4.23
CA GLY A 84 -4.79 7.89 -4.16
C GLY A 84 -5.54 8.58 -5.28
N HIS A 85 -4.97 9.63 -5.88
CA HIS A 85 -5.52 10.28 -7.07
C HIS A 85 -5.69 9.32 -8.27
N MET A 86 -4.95 8.21 -8.33
CA MET A 86 -5.07 7.19 -9.38
C MET A 86 -6.28 6.26 -9.19
N PHE A 87 -6.88 6.29 -8.00
CA PHE A 87 -7.96 5.38 -7.58
C PHE A 87 -9.23 6.12 -7.17
N ALA A 88 -9.17 7.44 -7.00
CA ALA A 88 -10.35 8.27 -6.83
C ALA A 88 -11.19 8.21 -8.12
N SER A 89 -12.51 8.12 -7.97
CA SER A 89 -13.41 8.29 -9.11
C SER A 89 -13.21 9.68 -9.70
N PRO A 90 -13.19 9.84 -11.04
CA PRO A 90 -13.12 11.15 -11.65
C PRO A 90 -14.29 12.00 -11.14
N THR A 91 -13.98 13.19 -10.65
CA THR A 91 -15.01 14.18 -10.35
C THR A 91 -15.65 14.61 -11.67
N PRO A 92 -16.97 14.86 -11.74
CA PRO A 92 -17.65 15.23 -12.99
C PRO A 92 -17.07 16.46 -13.72
N GLU A 93 -16.23 17.26 -13.05
CA GLU A 93 -15.56 18.42 -13.65
C GLU A 93 -14.41 18.06 -14.62
N ASP A 94 -13.88 16.84 -14.60
CA ASP A 94 -12.82 16.41 -15.53
C ASP A 94 -13.37 15.98 -16.92
N GLU A 95 -14.69 15.80 -17.07
CA GLU A 95 -15.33 15.42 -18.34
C GLU A 95 -15.63 16.60 -19.27
N ASP A 96 -15.55 17.85 -18.78
CA ASP A 96 -15.93 19.05 -19.55
C ASP A 96 -14.72 19.78 -20.20
N LYS A 97 -13.60 19.08 -20.40
CA LYS A 97 -12.50 19.59 -21.22
C LYS A 97 -12.76 19.23 -22.69
N PRO A 98 -13.10 20.18 -23.58
CA PRO A 98 -13.26 19.88 -24.98
C PRO A 98 -11.91 19.46 -25.56
N THR A 99 -11.88 18.26 -26.14
CA THR A 99 -10.79 17.80 -27.00
C THR A 99 -10.73 18.75 -28.20
N SER A 100 -9.73 19.64 -28.22
CA SER A 100 -9.40 20.48 -29.37
C SER A 100 -8.89 19.66 -30.56
#